data_AF-A0A3N4LWI9-F1
#
_entry.id   AF-A0A3N4LWI9-F1
#
_cell.length_a   1.000
_cell.length_b   1.000
_cell.length_c   1.000
_cell.angle_alpha   90.00
_cell.angle_beta   90.00
_cell.angle_gamma   90.00
#
_symmetry.space_group_name_H-M   'P 1'
#
loop_
_entity.id
_entity.type
_entity.pdbx_description
1 polymer ?
#
loop_
_entity_poly.entity_id
_entity_poly.type
_entity_poly.pdbx_seq_one_letter_code
_entity_poly.pdbx_strand_id
1 'polypeptide(L)'
;MDCLSRLEDWKSQEDVLTNYQNGTGLWILENPSFKEWLGGNVYMHICCLYGPTGVGKTTLAFLLAHLHLQFLASSVSRVIIEEALPLLTADLNAMVENILATIVVTDSDLENDSELVRVVLLCVTYSPVPLICEEIMEMISTFLDGEVGADFVAVFEALNTALRSGLIVTEPKRGGFVSLVHKIVREVIERDSRGWFPHAHSLLSIGCCNYFEKTLESFKTTYDFDTDIVCRRSEDPQLAYATANWGRHARGAENEESAPKKILNFISQDDLIDCVMHLLHTDRVGFSLKRLECALCVEYKDHESANPQPGHQPAVIAAYFGLVRVLERLTTEHGLSKENIATDIRNGAGQTLFSIAVGNGHESLAQWILSQCQVDYNHQCNLLKQTPLARAAAGVARSGGDQRVVRLLEERWGINKDLD
;
A
#
# COMPACT_ATOMS: atom_id res chain seq x y z
N MET A 1 12.24 3.23 -14.64
CA MET A 1 13.31 4.22 -14.44
C MET A 1 13.60 4.28 -12.97
N ASP A 2 14.89 4.26 -12.65
CA ASP A 2 15.46 4.12 -11.32
C ASP A 2 15.08 5.27 -10.38
N CYS A 3 14.16 5.02 -9.45
CA CYS A 3 14.05 5.77 -8.20
C CYS A 3 14.76 4.99 -7.09
N LEU A 4 16.08 4.79 -7.25
CA LEU A 4 16.93 4.34 -6.16
C LEU A 4 17.82 5.51 -5.79
N SER A 5 17.51 6.13 -4.66
CA SER A 5 18.34 7.18 -4.07
C SER A 5 19.80 6.71 -4.04
N ARG A 6 20.70 7.46 -4.70
CA ARG A 6 22.13 7.28 -4.54
C ARG A 6 22.48 7.63 -3.11
N LEU A 7 22.57 6.60 -2.31
CA LEU A 7 23.06 6.70 -0.97
C LEU A 7 24.60 6.87 -1.02
N GLU A 8 25.18 7.64 -0.10
CA GLU A 8 26.64 7.66 0.08
C GLU A 8 27.08 7.48 1.56
N ASP A 9 26.18 7.58 2.54
CA ASP A 9 26.47 7.21 3.94
C ASP A 9 26.06 5.76 4.31
N TRP A 10 25.19 5.14 3.51
CA TRP A 10 24.79 3.73 3.61
C TRP A 10 25.91 2.74 3.35
N LYS A 11 26.95 3.09 2.59
CA LYS A 11 27.95 2.09 2.16
C LYS A 11 28.57 1.41 3.36
N SER A 12 28.79 2.11 4.47
CA SER A 12 29.33 1.49 5.69
C SER A 12 28.36 0.50 6.37
N GLN A 13 27.05 0.72 6.31
CA GLN A 13 26.03 -0.17 6.89
C GLN A 13 25.54 -1.24 5.92
N GLU A 14 25.37 -0.93 4.64
CA GLU A 14 24.97 -1.89 3.63
C GLU A 14 26.14 -2.72 3.12
N ASP A 15 27.40 -2.28 3.18
CA ASP A 15 28.56 -3.19 3.06
C ASP A 15 28.57 -4.18 4.24
N VAL A 16 28.12 -3.77 5.43
CA VAL A 16 27.97 -4.66 6.59
C VAL A 16 26.77 -5.61 6.42
N LEU A 17 25.70 -5.20 5.74
CA LEU A 17 24.49 -5.99 5.50
C LEU A 17 24.53 -6.83 4.21
N THR A 18 25.27 -6.45 3.18
CA THR A 18 25.50 -7.26 1.96
C THR A 18 26.51 -8.37 2.21
N ASN A 19 27.42 -8.17 3.18
CA ASN A 19 28.27 -9.23 3.73
C ASN A 19 27.56 -10.06 4.83
N TYR A 20 26.28 -9.81 5.10
CA TYR A 20 25.48 -10.61 6.03
C TYR A 20 25.25 -12.00 5.43
N GLN A 21 25.89 -13.01 6.01
CA GLN A 21 25.68 -14.41 5.65
C GLN A 21 24.48 -14.93 6.45
N ASN A 22 23.60 -15.71 5.80
CA ASN A 22 22.49 -16.38 6.49
C ASN A 22 23.05 -17.26 7.62
N GLY A 23 22.67 -17.00 8.88
CA GLY A 23 23.33 -17.58 10.06
C GLY A 23 24.15 -16.62 10.93
N THR A 24 24.35 -15.37 10.48
CA THR A 24 25.13 -14.37 11.24
C THR A 24 24.37 -13.96 12.51
N GLY A 25 24.98 -14.19 13.68
CA GLY A 25 24.37 -13.95 15.00
C GLY A 25 23.77 -15.19 15.67
N LEU A 26 23.44 -16.26 14.92
CA LEU A 26 22.93 -17.51 15.50
C LEU A 26 23.95 -18.19 16.44
N TRP A 27 25.25 -18.03 16.18
CA TRP A 27 26.30 -18.57 17.04
C TRP A 27 26.28 -18.00 18.49
N ILE A 28 25.70 -16.81 18.70
CA ILE A 28 25.46 -16.23 20.04
C ILE A 28 24.28 -16.95 20.68
N LEU A 29 23.18 -17.07 19.95
CA LEU A 29 21.91 -17.63 20.42
C LEU A 29 22.02 -19.14 20.68
N GLU A 30 22.89 -19.84 19.96
CA GLU A 30 23.19 -21.26 20.14
C GLU A 30 24.25 -21.51 21.23
N ASN A 31 24.95 -20.46 21.68
CA ASN A 31 26.04 -20.60 22.64
C ASN A 31 25.51 -21.08 24.01
N PRO A 32 26.01 -22.22 24.54
CA PRO A 32 25.53 -22.76 25.81
C PRO A 32 25.68 -21.78 26.98
N SER A 33 26.79 -21.03 27.02
CA SER A 33 27.05 -20.04 28.07
C SER A 33 26.12 -18.83 27.98
N PHE A 34 25.67 -18.48 26.76
CA PHE A 34 24.65 -17.46 26.58
C PHE A 34 23.28 -17.92 27.05
N LYS A 35 22.90 -19.16 26.74
CA LYS A 35 21.63 -19.76 27.20
C LYS A 35 21.59 -19.93 28.72
N GLU A 36 22.70 -20.30 29.35
CA GLU A 36 22.82 -20.42 30.81
C GLU A 36 22.76 -19.05 31.51
N TRP A 37 23.41 -18.03 30.93
CA TRP A 37 23.30 -16.65 31.43
C TRP A 37 21.88 -16.10 31.28
N LEU A 38 21.24 -16.32 30.13
CA LEU A 38 19.85 -15.92 29.87
C LEU A 38 18.87 -16.64 30.82
N GLY A 39 19.16 -17.89 31.19
CA GLY A 39 18.40 -18.68 32.16
C GLY A 39 18.59 -18.24 33.63
N GLY A 40 19.35 -17.17 33.89
CA GLY A 40 19.48 -16.54 35.21
C GLY A 40 20.32 -17.33 36.23
N ASN A 41 21.05 -18.37 35.80
CA ASN A 41 21.72 -19.30 36.70
C ASN A 41 23.26 -19.17 36.65
N VAL A 42 23.78 -17.96 36.88
CA VAL A 42 25.23 -17.72 36.89
C VAL A 42 25.63 -16.70 37.96
N TYR A 43 26.72 -16.96 38.68
CA TYR A 43 27.36 -16.09 39.67
C TYR A 43 27.92 -14.76 39.12
N MET A 44 27.85 -14.52 37.80
CA MET A 44 28.28 -13.29 37.14
C MET A 44 27.13 -12.66 36.34
N HIS A 45 26.88 -11.38 36.58
CA HIS A 45 25.87 -10.57 35.85
C HIS A 45 26.26 -10.23 34.40
N ILE A 46 27.47 -10.57 33.97
CA ILE A 46 28.01 -10.23 32.64
C ILE A 46 28.36 -11.52 31.88
N CYS A 47 27.81 -11.68 30.68
CA CYS A 47 28.14 -12.77 29.76
C CYS A 47 29.17 -12.32 28.74
N CYS A 48 30.37 -12.90 28.78
CA CYS A 48 31.43 -12.63 27.82
C CYS A 48 31.50 -13.75 26.79
N LEU A 49 31.05 -13.48 25.56
CA LEU A 49 31.06 -14.45 24.47
C LEU A 49 32.22 -14.22 23.52
N TYR A 50 32.97 -15.28 23.27
CA TYR A 50 34.05 -15.30 22.28
C TYR A 50 33.58 -16.03 21.03
N GLY A 51 33.99 -15.54 19.87
CA GLY A 51 33.78 -16.23 18.61
C GLY A 51 34.63 -15.61 17.50
N PRO A 52 34.58 -16.17 16.28
CA PRO A 52 35.49 -15.81 15.20
C PRO A 52 35.41 -14.32 14.84
N THR A 53 36.50 -13.74 14.35
CA THR A 53 36.52 -12.38 13.81
C THR A 53 35.62 -12.29 12.57
N GLY A 54 34.86 -11.20 12.45
CA GLY A 54 33.99 -10.96 11.28
C GLY A 54 32.55 -11.50 11.37
N VAL A 55 32.16 -12.17 12.46
CA VAL A 55 30.80 -12.74 12.63
C VAL A 55 29.70 -11.73 13.03
N GLY A 56 29.90 -10.43 12.77
CA GLY A 56 28.90 -9.39 13.02
C GLY A 56 28.68 -8.98 14.49
N LYS A 57 29.61 -9.34 15.41
CA LYS A 57 29.49 -9.10 16.87
C LYS A 57 29.14 -7.65 17.22
N THR A 58 29.87 -6.71 16.62
CA THR A 58 29.75 -5.28 16.92
C THR A 58 28.41 -4.74 16.40
N THR A 59 28.05 -5.02 15.16
CA THR A 59 26.81 -4.53 14.53
C THR A 59 25.55 -5.02 15.24
N LEU A 60 25.49 -6.31 15.61
CA LEU A 60 24.33 -6.90 16.29
C LEU A 60 24.18 -6.40 17.73
N ALA A 61 25.28 -6.29 18.48
CA ALA A 61 25.25 -5.78 19.84
C ALA A 61 24.80 -4.31 19.91
N PHE A 62 25.19 -3.48 18.95
CA PHE A 62 24.78 -2.07 18.91
C PHE A 62 23.31 -1.87 18.57
N LEU A 63 22.74 -2.65 17.65
CA LEU A 63 21.32 -2.53 17.30
C LEU A 63 20.42 -3.00 18.44
N LEU A 64 20.72 -4.16 19.03
CA LEU A 64 19.96 -4.69 20.17
C LEU A 64 20.04 -3.74 21.37
N ALA A 65 21.25 -3.26 21.71
CA ALA A 65 21.42 -2.27 22.77
C ALA A 65 20.71 -0.95 22.46
N HIS A 66 20.71 -0.50 21.20
CA HIS A 66 20.01 0.71 20.80
C HIS A 66 18.50 0.60 21.00
N LEU A 67 17.89 -0.50 20.55
CA LEU A 67 16.46 -0.75 20.76
C LEU A 67 16.12 -0.90 22.24
N HIS A 68 16.99 -1.54 23.05
CA HIS A 68 16.75 -1.69 24.49
C HIS A 68 16.78 -0.33 25.19
N LEU A 69 17.77 0.49 24.86
CA LEU A 69 17.91 1.83 25.44
C LEU A 69 16.78 2.76 25.00
N GLN A 70 16.32 2.68 23.75
CA GLN A 70 15.17 3.46 23.28
C GLN A 70 13.87 3.02 23.94
N PHE A 71 13.60 1.71 24.00
CA PHE A 71 12.42 1.18 24.66
C PHE A 71 12.37 1.61 26.14
N LEU A 72 13.48 1.49 26.87
CA LEU A 72 13.56 1.96 28.26
C LEU A 72 13.47 3.48 28.39
N ALA A 73 14.04 4.24 27.44
CA ALA A 73 13.94 5.70 27.42
C ALA A 73 12.53 6.20 27.07
N SER A 74 11.72 5.39 26.40
CA SER A 74 10.33 5.68 26.06
C SER A 74 9.41 5.63 27.29
N SER A 75 9.77 4.84 28.30
CA SER A 75 9.00 4.64 29.52
C SER A 75 9.21 5.78 30.51
N VAL A 76 8.17 6.58 30.75
CA VAL A 76 8.24 7.75 31.65
C VAL A 76 8.04 7.36 33.13
N SER A 77 7.59 6.12 33.40
CA SER A 77 7.30 5.62 34.74
C SER A 77 8.24 4.50 35.16
N ARG A 78 8.71 4.57 36.42
CA ARG A 78 9.51 3.51 37.04
C ARG A 78 8.80 2.15 37.05
N VAL A 79 7.47 2.13 37.21
CA VAL A 79 6.67 0.90 37.21
C VAL A 79 6.72 0.23 35.83
N ILE A 80 6.57 1.02 34.77
CA ILE A 80 6.65 0.54 33.38
C ILE A 80 8.06 0.05 33.06
N ILE A 81 9.10 0.69 33.56
CA ILE A 81 10.49 0.22 33.40
C ILE A 81 10.68 -1.14 34.09
N GLU A 82 10.16 -1.32 35.30
CA GLU A 82 10.23 -2.58 36.05
C GLU A 82 9.43 -3.71 35.35
N GLU A 83 8.33 -3.38 34.65
CA GLU A 83 7.54 -4.31 33.81
C GLU A 83 8.16 -4.56 32.42
N ALA A 84 8.94 -3.62 31.90
CA ALA A 84 9.63 -3.69 30.60
C ALA A 84 10.93 -4.50 30.66
N LEU A 85 11.60 -4.52 31.83
CA LEU A 85 12.85 -5.26 32.07
C LEU A 85 12.78 -6.76 31.72
N PRO A 86 11.72 -7.51 32.06
CA PRO A 86 11.53 -8.91 31.64
C PRO A 86 11.36 -9.11 30.12
N LEU A 87 10.94 -8.07 29.40
CA LEU A 87 10.68 -8.12 27.95
C LEU A 87 11.95 -7.91 27.10
N LEU A 88 13.06 -7.51 27.73
CA LEU A 88 14.37 -7.34 27.11
C LEU A 88 14.97 -8.72 26.80
N THR A 89 14.54 -9.31 25.69
CA THR A 89 15.05 -10.60 25.22
C THR A 89 16.29 -10.43 24.35
N ALA A 90 17.06 -11.51 24.25
CA ALA A 90 18.22 -11.60 23.37
C ALA A 90 17.86 -11.78 21.88
N ASP A 91 16.61 -12.16 21.59
CA ASP A 91 16.12 -12.39 20.23
C ASP A 91 15.47 -11.12 19.71
N LEU A 92 16.01 -10.57 18.62
CA LEU A 92 15.54 -9.30 18.06
C LEU A 92 14.09 -9.39 17.56
N ASN A 93 13.65 -10.55 17.06
CA ASN A 93 12.26 -10.72 16.62
C ASN A 93 11.32 -10.74 17.83
N ALA A 94 11.65 -11.52 18.86
CA ALA A 94 10.87 -11.58 20.09
C ALA A 94 10.85 -10.22 20.82
N MET A 95 11.95 -9.46 20.75
CA MET A 95 12.02 -8.11 21.28
C MET A 95 11.08 -7.16 20.53
N VAL A 96 11.12 -7.15 19.19
CA VAL A 96 10.22 -6.31 18.40
C VAL A 96 8.77 -6.71 18.65
N GLU A 97 8.46 -8.01 18.71
CA GLU A 97 7.12 -8.51 19.06
C GLU A 97 6.69 -8.06 20.46
N ASN A 98 7.59 -8.11 21.44
CA ASN A 98 7.32 -7.60 22.78
C ASN A 98 7.08 -6.09 22.79
N ILE A 99 7.92 -5.31 22.09
CA ILE A 99 7.76 -3.85 21.98
C ILE A 99 6.41 -3.52 21.35
N LEU A 100 6.11 -4.16 20.22
CA LEU A 100 4.84 -3.99 19.53
C LEU A 100 3.67 -4.42 20.43
N ALA A 101 3.79 -5.53 21.17
CA ALA A 101 2.75 -5.99 22.08
C ALA A 101 2.57 -5.05 23.28
N THR A 102 3.65 -4.51 23.84
CA THR A 102 3.59 -3.57 24.96
C THR A 102 2.95 -2.25 24.57
N ILE A 103 3.39 -1.65 23.46
CA ILE A 103 2.82 -0.39 22.96
C ILE A 103 1.33 -0.55 22.63
N VAL A 104 0.94 -1.76 22.23
CA VAL A 104 -0.44 -2.09 21.90
C VAL A 104 -1.32 -2.43 23.12
N VAL A 105 -0.73 -2.95 24.20
CA VAL A 105 -1.47 -3.49 25.35
C VAL A 105 -1.43 -2.56 26.58
N THR A 106 -0.68 -1.46 26.56
CA THR A 106 -0.67 -0.52 27.70
C THR A 106 -2.00 0.21 27.89
N ASP A 107 -2.67 -0.18 28.97
CA ASP A 107 -3.76 0.42 29.74
C ASP A 107 -5.16 0.59 29.11
N SER A 108 -6.12 -0.12 29.72
CA SER A 108 -7.56 -0.11 29.47
C SER A 108 -8.27 1.24 29.65
N ASP A 109 -7.54 2.29 30.04
CA ASP A 109 -8.06 3.65 30.17
C ASP A 109 -7.70 4.54 28.95
N LEU A 110 -6.87 4.06 28.00
CA LEU A 110 -6.38 4.77 26.80
C LEU A 110 -6.47 3.93 25.51
N GLU A 111 -7.58 3.21 25.29
CA GLU A 111 -7.78 2.36 24.09
C GLU A 111 -7.54 3.11 22.76
N ASN A 112 -7.80 4.42 22.71
CA ASN A 112 -7.59 5.23 21.51
C ASN A 112 -6.10 5.47 21.17
N ASP A 113 -5.21 5.59 22.15
CA ASP A 113 -3.81 5.97 21.91
C ASP A 113 -3.01 4.80 21.31
N SER A 114 -3.27 3.58 21.79
CA SER A 114 -2.69 2.35 21.25
C SER A 114 -3.08 2.10 19.79
N GLU A 115 -4.37 2.29 19.47
CA GLU A 115 -4.86 2.18 18.11
C GLU A 115 -4.25 3.24 17.20
N LEU A 116 -4.00 4.46 17.69
CA LEU A 116 -3.33 5.49 16.90
C LEU A 116 -1.89 5.15 16.57
N VAL A 117 -1.15 4.56 17.50
CA VAL A 117 0.22 4.08 17.20
C VAL A 117 0.18 2.99 16.13
N ARG A 118 -0.80 2.08 16.18
CA ARG A 118 -1.01 1.08 15.14
C ARG A 118 -1.29 1.73 13.78
N VAL A 119 -2.17 2.74 13.73
CA VAL A 119 -2.47 3.48 12.48
C VAL A 119 -1.23 4.20 11.94
N VAL A 120 -0.39 4.79 12.80
CA VAL A 120 0.89 5.40 12.38
C VAL A 120 1.79 4.35 11.74
N LEU A 121 1.99 3.20 12.40
CA LEU A 121 2.83 2.11 11.86
C LEU A 121 2.26 1.53 10.57
N LEU A 122 0.94 1.42 10.47
CA LEU A 122 0.22 1.02 9.26
C LEU A 122 0.51 1.98 8.12
N CYS A 123 0.38 3.30 8.33
CA CYS A 123 0.68 4.31 7.30
C CYS A 123 2.13 4.21 6.82
N VAL A 124 3.09 4.08 7.74
CA VAL A 124 4.53 3.94 7.39
C VAL A 124 4.81 2.64 6.64
N THR A 125 4.07 1.56 6.93
CA THR A 125 4.31 0.23 6.35
C THR A 125 3.62 0.05 5.00
N TYR A 126 2.36 0.45 4.90
CA TYR A 126 1.49 0.17 3.75
C TYR A 126 1.39 1.33 2.76
N SER A 127 1.88 2.53 3.11
CA SER A 127 1.99 3.62 2.15
C SER A 127 2.95 3.26 1.02
N PRO A 128 2.53 3.33 -0.25
CA PRO A 128 3.40 3.10 -1.40
C PRO A 128 4.54 4.12 -1.56
N VAL A 129 4.41 5.27 -0.88
CA VAL A 129 5.30 6.44 -0.99
C VAL A 129 5.84 6.75 0.40
N PRO A 130 7.14 7.09 0.55
CA PRO A 130 7.65 7.54 1.84
C PRO A 130 6.93 8.83 2.28
N LEU A 131 6.54 8.89 3.56
CA LEU A 131 5.79 10.01 4.13
C LEU A 131 6.66 10.76 5.16
N ILE A 132 6.47 12.06 5.31
CA ILE A 132 7.02 12.85 6.42
C ILE A 132 6.06 12.90 7.62
N CYS A 133 6.52 13.38 8.78
CA CYS A 133 5.70 13.46 9.99
C CYS A 133 4.42 14.27 9.77
N GLU A 134 4.53 15.41 9.09
CA GLU A 134 3.42 16.32 8.78
C GLU A 134 2.37 15.64 7.91
N GLU A 135 2.81 14.92 6.87
CA GLU A 135 1.92 14.16 5.98
C GLU A 135 1.19 13.05 6.74
N ILE A 136 1.86 12.34 7.66
CA ILE A 136 1.22 11.30 8.50
C ILE A 136 0.19 11.93 9.43
N MET A 137 0.53 13.04 10.10
CA MET A 137 -0.40 13.72 11.00
C MET A 137 -1.65 14.18 10.27
N GLU A 138 -1.48 14.85 9.13
CA GLU A 138 -2.60 15.31 8.32
C GLU A 138 -3.39 14.14 7.71
N MET A 139 -2.71 13.08 7.27
CA MET A 139 -3.36 11.86 6.75
C MET A 139 -4.27 11.24 7.80
N ILE A 140 -3.84 11.12 9.05
CA ILE A 140 -4.65 10.50 10.10
C ILE A 140 -5.76 11.45 10.57
N SER A 141 -5.42 12.72 10.85
CA SER A 141 -6.35 13.68 11.46
C SER A 141 -7.40 14.27 10.51
N THR A 142 -7.18 14.21 9.20
CA THR A 142 -8.13 14.80 8.23
C THR A 142 -8.63 13.80 7.21
N PHE A 143 -7.74 12.93 6.73
CA PHE A 143 -8.03 11.97 5.68
C PHE A 143 -8.62 10.66 6.24
N LEU A 144 -8.21 10.22 7.44
CA LEU A 144 -8.82 9.09 8.16
C LEU A 144 -9.83 9.52 9.24
N ASP A 145 -10.18 10.80 9.34
CA ASP A 145 -11.08 11.33 10.37
C ASP A 145 -12.42 10.57 10.46
N GLY A 146 -13.00 10.20 9.31
CA GLY A 146 -14.25 9.41 9.29
C GLY A 146 -14.14 7.98 9.82
N GLU A 147 -12.93 7.42 9.90
CA GLU A 147 -12.68 6.03 10.34
C GLU A 147 -11.99 5.95 11.71
N VAL A 148 -11.12 6.92 12.02
CA VAL A 148 -10.30 6.95 13.25
C VAL A 148 -10.75 8.06 14.20
N GLY A 149 -11.15 9.22 13.69
CA GLY A 149 -11.69 10.34 14.49
C GLY A 149 -10.71 10.95 15.49
N ALA A 150 -9.43 11.11 15.12
CA ALA A 150 -8.39 11.61 16.01
C ALA A 150 -7.90 13.02 15.64
N ASP A 151 -7.73 13.87 16.64
CA ASP A 151 -7.18 15.21 16.45
C ASP A 151 -5.64 15.19 16.26
N PHE A 152 -5.08 16.32 15.85
CA PHE A 152 -3.65 16.46 15.61
C PHE A 152 -2.80 16.20 16.87
N VAL A 153 -3.34 16.46 18.07
CA VAL A 153 -2.58 16.30 19.33
C VAL A 153 -2.42 14.81 19.63
N ALA A 154 -3.50 14.04 19.55
CA ALA A 154 -3.47 12.60 19.77
C ALA A 154 -2.56 11.89 18.75
N VAL A 155 -2.63 12.28 17.47
CA VAL A 155 -1.76 11.70 16.43
C VAL A 155 -0.29 12.06 16.67
N PHE A 156 -0.01 13.30 17.09
CA PHE A 156 1.35 13.71 17.43
C PHE A 156 1.91 12.91 18.63
N GLU A 157 1.10 12.64 19.64
CA GLU A 157 1.49 11.81 20.78
C GLU A 157 1.74 10.35 20.37
N ALA A 158 0.90 9.79 19.50
CA ALA A 158 1.11 8.45 18.94
C ALA A 158 2.40 8.37 18.09
N LEU A 159 2.65 9.36 17.24
CA LEU A 159 3.88 9.45 16.44
C LEU A 159 5.12 9.53 17.33
N ASN A 160 5.07 10.35 18.39
CA ASN A 160 6.16 10.44 19.36
C ASN A 160 6.36 9.14 20.13
N THR A 161 5.29 8.43 20.46
CA THR A 161 5.35 7.13 21.13
C THR A 161 6.05 6.11 20.24
N ALA A 162 5.70 6.06 18.95
CA ALA A 162 6.36 5.19 17.97
C ALA A 162 7.85 5.52 17.76
N LEU A 163 8.19 6.82 17.72
CA LEU A 163 9.59 7.30 17.62
C LEU A 163 10.40 6.94 18.86
N ARG A 164 9.87 7.21 20.07
CA ARG A 164 10.56 6.92 21.34
C ARG A 164 10.77 5.43 21.53
N SER A 165 9.83 4.62 21.06
CA SER A 165 9.91 3.16 21.15
C SER A 165 10.93 2.53 20.19
N GLY A 166 11.53 3.31 19.28
CA GLY A 166 12.51 2.79 18.32
C GLY A 166 11.89 1.93 17.22
N LEU A 167 10.60 2.09 16.93
CA LEU A 167 9.94 1.39 15.81
C LEU A 167 10.10 2.16 14.50
N ILE A 168 10.02 3.49 14.57
CA ILE A 168 10.21 4.41 13.44
C ILE A 168 11.34 5.40 13.70
N VAL A 169 11.94 5.91 12.62
CA VAL A 169 12.96 6.95 12.62
C VAL A 169 12.64 7.99 11.56
N THR A 170 13.01 9.24 11.81
CA THR A 170 13.01 10.30 10.81
C THR A 170 14.38 10.39 10.15
N GLU A 171 14.40 10.49 8.81
CA GLU A 171 15.62 10.60 8.01
C GLU A 171 15.85 12.07 7.58
N PRO A 172 16.42 12.94 8.43
CA PRO A 172 16.55 14.38 8.14
C PRO A 172 17.41 14.67 6.91
N LYS A 173 18.37 13.80 6.58
CA LYS A 173 19.22 13.94 5.38
C LYS A 173 18.48 13.60 4.07
N ARG A 174 17.31 12.98 4.14
CA ARG A 174 16.50 12.57 2.98
C ARG A 174 15.13 13.23 3.00
N GLY A 175 15.07 14.53 3.26
CA GLY A 175 13.81 15.26 3.24
C GLY A 175 12.90 15.02 4.44
N GLY A 176 13.37 14.31 5.48
CA GLY A 176 12.62 14.12 6.72
C GLY A 176 11.62 12.96 6.70
N PHE A 177 11.75 12.03 5.75
CA PHE A 177 10.85 10.87 5.67
C PHE A 177 10.91 10.01 6.94
N VAL A 178 9.76 9.47 7.29
CA VAL A 178 9.58 8.50 8.37
C VAL A 178 9.74 7.10 7.78
N SER A 179 10.62 6.30 8.38
CA SER A 179 10.85 4.91 7.99
C SER A 179 10.91 4.01 9.22
N LEU A 180 10.71 2.71 9.03
CA LEU A 180 10.90 1.73 10.10
C LEU A 180 12.40 1.65 10.43
N VAL A 181 12.76 1.70 11.73
CA VAL A 181 14.16 1.80 12.21
C VAL A 181 15.07 0.73 11.63
N HIS A 182 14.54 -0.49 11.45
CA HIS A 182 15.33 -1.60 10.96
C HIS A 182 14.51 -2.54 10.08
N LYS A 183 15.20 -3.23 9.16
CA LYS A 183 14.62 -4.27 8.31
C LYS A 183 13.90 -5.36 9.12
N ILE A 184 14.38 -5.65 10.33
CA ILE A 184 13.77 -6.67 11.20
C ILE A 184 12.41 -6.21 11.74
N VAL A 185 12.23 -4.92 12.05
CA VAL A 185 10.91 -4.38 12.43
C VAL A 185 9.92 -4.57 11.28
N ARG A 186 10.38 -4.27 10.05
CA ARG A 186 9.61 -4.50 8.83
C ARG A 186 9.28 -5.98 8.63
N GLU A 187 10.26 -6.88 8.75
CA GLU A 187 10.06 -8.32 8.56
C GLU A 187 9.09 -8.91 9.58
N VAL A 188 9.15 -8.52 10.85
CA VAL A 188 8.21 -8.96 11.89
C VAL A 188 6.79 -8.49 11.59
N ILE A 189 6.65 -7.20 11.25
CA ILE A 189 5.37 -6.61 10.83
C ILE A 189 4.82 -7.31 9.59
N GLU A 190 5.64 -7.54 8.56
CA GLU A 190 5.21 -8.15 7.30
C GLU A 190 4.88 -9.65 7.47
N ARG A 191 5.55 -10.34 8.40
CA ARG A 191 5.33 -11.77 8.67
C ARG A 191 3.95 -12.06 9.24
N ASP A 192 3.47 -11.23 10.16
CA ASP A 192 2.12 -11.35 10.75
C ASP A 192 1.26 -10.12 10.44
N SER A 193 1.37 -9.64 9.20
CA SER A 193 0.79 -8.37 8.81
C SER A 193 -0.74 -8.32 8.92
N ARG A 194 -1.40 -9.46 8.78
CA ARG A 194 -2.85 -9.62 8.97
C ARG A 194 -3.27 -9.68 10.43
N GLY A 195 -2.40 -10.16 11.33
CA GLY A 195 -2.63 -10.14 12.77
C GLY A 195 -2.44 -8.74 13.36
N TRP A 196 -1.38 -8.04 12.92
CA TRP A 196 -1.05 -6.69 13.41
C TRP A 196 -1.93 -5.60 12.79
N PHE A 197 -2.18 -5.67 11.48
CA PHE A 197 -2.93 -4.66 10.75
C PHE A 197 -4.09 -5.30 10.00
N PRO A 198 -5.08 -5.86 10.71
CA PRO A 198 -6.30 -6.31 10.08
C PRO A 198 -6.92 -5.10 9.38
N HIS A 199 -7.32 -5.28 8.12
CA HIS A 199 -8.01 -4.24 7.35
C HIS A 199 -7.16 -3.02 6.91
N ALA A 200 -5.83 -3.14 6.88
CA ALA A 200 -4.94 -2.01 6.55
C ALA A 200 -5.26 -1.32 5.21
N HIS A 201 -5.40 -2.12 4.16
CA HIS A 201 -5.72 -1.61 2.83
C HIS A 201 -7.15 -1.08 2.75
N SER A 202 -8.08 -1.65 3.51
CA SER A 202 -9.45 -1.15 3.60
C SER A 202 -9.52 0.21 4.26
N LEU A 203 -8.87 0.41 5.41
CA LEU A 203 -8.78 1.70 6.09
C LEU A 203 -8.25 2.80 5.16
N LEU A 204 -7.12 2.54 4.49
CA LEU A 204 -6.53 3.50 3.56
C LEU A 204 -7.42 3.74 2.33
N SER A 205 -8.06 2.70 1.79
CA SER A 205 -8.94 2.84 0.62
C SER A 205 -10.22 3.61 0.94
N ILE A 206 -10.84 3.34 2.09
CA ILE A 206 -12.05 4.03 2.55
C ILE A 206 -11.71 5.47 2.92
N GLY A 207 -10.56 5.70 3.58
CA GLY A 207 -9.98 7.01 3.79
C GLY A 207 -9.85 7.82 2.50
N CYS A 208 -9.28 7.22 1.44
CA CYS A 208 -9.22 7.87 0.12
C CYS A 208 -10.61 8.28 -0.39
N CYS A 209 -11.59 7.36 -0.35
CA CYS A 209 -12.95 7.62 -0.81
C CYS A 209 -13.61 8.77 -0.02
N ASN A 210 -13.54 8.72 1.31
CA ASN A 210 -14.12 9.74 2.20
C ASN A 210 -13.46 11.10 1.98
N TYR A 211 -12.14 11.12 1.81
CA TYR A 211 -11.39 12.33 1.54
C TYR A 211 -11.79 12.94 0.18
N PHE A 212 -11.91 12.14 -0.88
CA PHE A 212 -12.41 12.65 -2.17
C PHE A 212 -13.83 13.20 -2.06
N GLU A 213 -14.74 12.47 -1.42
CA GLU A 213 -16.13 12.90 -1.22
C GLU A 213 -16.21 14.25 -0.52
N LYS A 214 -15.36 14.50 0.50
CA LYS A 214 -15.29 15.76 1.25
C LYS A 214 -14.61 16.88 0.48
N THR A 215 -13.44 16.61 -0.12
CA THR A 215 -12.58 17.65 -0.72
C THR A 215 -13.05 18.08 -2.10
N LEU A 216 -13.65 17.16 -2.86
CA LEU A 216 -14.09 17.43 -4.24
C LEU A 216 -15.58 17.75 -4.35
N GLU A 217 -16.33 17.80 -3.24
CA GLU A 217 -17.75 18.18 -3.25
C GLU A 217 -17.99 19.56 -3.89
N SER A 218 -17.09 20.51 -3.63
CA SER A 218 -17.14 21.86 -4.18
C SER A 218 -16.93 21.92 -5.70
N PHE A 219 -16.25 20.93 -6.28
CA PHE A 219 -15.91 20.88 -7.71
C PHE A 219 -16.99 20.25 -8.59
N LYS A 220 -18.06 19.72 -8.00
CA LYS A 220 -19.23 19.17 -8.74
C LYS A 220 -19.94 20.20 -9.63
N THR A 221 -19.61 21.50 -9.49
CA THR A 221 -20.39 22.60 -10.09
C THR A 221 -19.60 23.53 -11.01
N THR A 222 -18.27 23.45 -11.05
CA THR A 222 -17.42 24.39 -11.79
C THR A 222 -16.82 23.76 -13.04
N TYR A 223 -17.25 24.23 -14.21
CA TYR A 223 -16.78 23.79 -15.54
C TYR A 223 -15.33 24.19 -15.89
N ASP A 224 -14.56 24.75 -14.94
CA ASP A 224 -13.17 25.18 -15.13
C ASP A 224 -12.19 24.11 -14.63
N PHE A 225 -12.33 22.91 -15.20
CA PHE A 225 -11.80 21.66 -14.65
C PHE A 225 -10.27 21.52 -14.72
N ASP A 226 -9.59 22.12 -15.69
CA ASP A 226 -8.23 21.67 -16.02
C ASP A 226 -7.13 22.40 -15.22
N THR A 227 -7.27 23.70 -14.96
CA THR A 227 -6.24 24.47 -14.26
C THR A 227 -6.39 24.42 -12.75
N ASP A 228 -7.59 24.62 -12.21
CA ASP A 228 -7.79 24.75 -10.77
C ASP A 228 -7.59 23.43 -10.01
N ILE A 229 -8.01 22.29 -10.59
CA ILE A 229 -7.89 21.00 -9.92
C ILE A 229 -6.44 20.50 -9.89
N VAL A 230 -5.67 20.77 -10.96
CA VAL A 230 -4.25 20.40 -11.05
C VAL A 230 -3.41 21.29 -10.14
N CYS A 231 -3.70 22.59 -10.08
CA CYS A 231 -3.07 23.50 -9.12
C CYS A 231 -3.36 23.04 -7.68
N ARG A 232 -4.60 22.69 -7.35
CA ARG A 232 -4.96 22.24 -6.00
C ARG A 232 -4.24 20.95 -5.60
N ARG A 233 -4.02 20.02 -6.53
CA ARG A 233 -3.19 18.83 -6.28
C ARG A 233 -1.74 19.19 -5.94
N SER A 234 -1.19 20.24 -6.56
CA SER A 234 0.17 20.69 -6.23
C SER A 234 0.27 21.37 -4.86
N GLU A 235 -0.85 21.90 -4.36
CA GLU A 235 -0.97 22.54 -3.06
C GLU A 235 -1.36 21.58 -1.93
N ASP A 236 -1.92 20.42 -2.27
CA ASP A 236 -2.46 19.42 -1.33
C ASP A 236 -1.79 18.04 -1.50
N PRO A 237 -0.78 17.72 -0.66
CA PRO A 237 -0.06 16.45 -0.70
C PRO A 237 -0.96 15.23 -0.51
N GLN A 238 -2.03 15.34 0.29
CA GLN A 238 -2.95 14.24 0.59
C GLN A 238 -3.84 13.96 -0.61
N LEU A 239 -4.28 14.98 -1.34
CA LEU A 239 -4.98 14.80 -2.62
C LEU A 239 -4.09 14.10 -3.65
N ALA A 240 -2.80 14.47 -3.71
CA ALA A 240 -1.84 13.80 -4.58
C ALA A 240 -1.66 12.31 -4.17
N TYR A 241 -1.48 12.05 -2.88
CA TYR A 241 -1.37 10.69 -2.34
C TYR A 241 -2.62 9.85 -2.64
N ALA A 242 -3.81 10.37 -2.32
CA ALA A 242 -5.08 9.69 -2.52
C ALA A 242 -5.26 9.33 -3.99
N THR A 243 -5.06 10.30 -4.89
CA THR A 243 -5.20 10.14 -6.34
C THR A 243 -4.31 9.03 -6.87
N ALA A 244 -3.04 9.00 -6.46
CA ALA A 244 -2.08 8.03 -6.95
C ALA A 244 -2.30 6.61 -6.40
N ASN A 245 -2.80 6.49 -5.16
CA ASN A 245 -2.72 5.24 -4.40
C ASN A 245 -4.07 4.57 -4.08
N TRP A 246 -5.21 5.28 -4.16
CA TRP A 246 -6.52 4.73 -3.76
C TRP A 246 -6.84 3.38 -4.41
N GLY A 247 -6.59 3.24 -5.71
CA GLY A 247 -6.88 2.02 -6.45
C GLY A 247 -5.98 0.84 -6.06
N ARG A 248 -4.74 1.11 -5.62
CA ARG A 248 -3.84 0.07 -5.07
C ARG A 248 -4.34 -0.41 -3.72
N HIS A 249 -4.80 0.51 -2.86
CA HIS A 249 -5.41 0.15 -1.58
C HIS A 249 -6.73 -0.61 -1.77
N ALA A 250 -7.59 -0.14 -2.67
CA ALA A 250 -8.84 -0.81 -3.04
C ALA A 250 -8.62 -2.27 -3.44
N ARG A 251 -7.57 -2.55 -4.24
CA ARG A 251 -7.21 -3.92 -4.63
C ARG A 251 -6.74 -4.76 -3.43
N GLY A 252 -5.97 -4.17 -2.51
CA GLY A 252 -5.55 -4.85 -1.29
C GLY A 252 -6.70 -5.17 -0.33
N ALA A 253 -7.78 -4.40 -0.41
CA ALA A 253 -8.96 -4.50 0.45
C ALA A 253 -10.05 -5.46 -0.07
N GLU A 254 -9.86 -6.09 -1.24
CA GLU A 254 -10.91 -6.89 -1.89
C GLU A 254 -11.39 -8.10 -1.09
N ASN A 255 -10.55 -8.64 -0.20
CA ASN A 255 -10.93 -9.79 0.62
C ASN A 255 -11.88 -9.42 1.77
N GLU A 256 -12.14 -8.13 1.97
CA GLU A 256 -12.95 -7.61 3.06
C GLU A 256 -14.36 -7.30 2.58
N GLU A 257 -15.36 -7.47 3.44
CA GLU A 257 -16.76 -7.36 3.01
C GLU A 257 -17.23 -5.90 2.87
N SER A 258 -16.73 -5.00 3.74
CA SER A 258 -17.13 -3.59 3.81
C SER A 258 -16.53 -2.73 2.68
N ALA A 259 -15.24 -2.93 2.37
CA ALA A 259 -14.52 -2.07 1.44
C ALA A 259 -15.09 -2.11 0.01
N PRO A 260 -15.35 -3.28 -0.63
CA PRO A 260 -15.86 -3.33 -2.00
C PRO A 260 -17.22 -2.61 -2.15
N LYS A 261 -18.06 -2.62 -1.11
CA LYS A 261 -19.34 -1.90 -1.12
C LYS A 261 -19.15 -0.39 -1.08
N LYS A 262 -18.29 0.12 -0.18
CA LYS A 262 -17.98 1.56 -0.10
C LYS A 262 -17.29 2.05 -1.38
N ILE A 263 -16.33 1.28 -1.91
CA ILE A 263 -15.64 1.59 -3.17
C ILE A 263 -16.65 1.63 -4.32
N LEU A 264 -17.56 0.66 -4.42
CA LEU A 264 -18.60 0.64 -5.44
C LEU A 264 -19.49 1.90 -5.38
N ASN A 265 -19.95 2.27 -4.18
CA ASN A 265 -20.75 3.48 -3.99
C ASN A 265 -19.99 4.75 -4.40
N PHE A 266 -18.69 4.81 -4.12
CA PHE A 266 -17.83 5.93 -4.49
C PHE A 266 -17.65 6.03 -6.01
N ILE A 267 -17.24 4.94 -6.69
CA ILE A 267 -16.98 4.97 -8.15
C ILE A 267 -18.27 5.14 -8.98
N SER A 268 -19.43 4.92 -8.37
CA SER A 268 -20.74 5.14 -9.02
C SER A 268 -21.24 6.59 -8.92
N GLN A 269 -20.46 7.49 -8.30
CA GLN A 269 -20.73 8.94 -8.30
C GLN A 269 -20.07 9.57 -9.53
N ASP A 270 -20.79 9.62 -10.66
CA ASP A 270 -20.25 10.02 -11.98
C ASP A 270 -19.45 11.34 -11.94
N ASP A 271 -19.99 12.41 -11.34
CA ASP A 271 -19.31 13.72 -11.27
C ASP A 271 -18.01 13.66 -10.45
N LEU A 272 -18.02 12.92 -9.33
CA LEU A 272 -16.89 12.83 -8.42
C LEU A 272 -15.77 11.96 -9.02
N ILE A 273 -16.16 10.81 -9.57
CA ILE A 273 -15.19 9.88 -10.11
C ILE A 273 -14.53 10.45 -11.36
N ASP A 274 -15.24 11.23 -12.18
CA ASP A 274 -14.66 11.93 -13.32
C ASP A 274 -13.56 12.91 -12.90
N CYS A 275 -13.77 13.66 -11.81
CA CYS A 275 -12.73 14.53 -11.24
C CYS A 275 -11.49 13.73 -10.84
N VAL A 276 -11.68 12.61 -10.14
CA VAL A 276 -10.59 11.75 -9.65
C VAL A 276 -9.84 11.09 -10.81
N MET A 277 -10.54 10.62 -11.85
CA MET A 277 -9.91 10.02 -13.01
C MET A 277 -9.11 11.05 -13.82
N HIS A 278 -9.59 12.29 -13.90
CA HIS A 278 -8.86 13.40 -14.52
C HIS A 278 -7.57 13.73 -13.76
N LEU A 279 -7.65 13.81 -12.43
CA LEU A 279 -6.49 14.00 -11.54
C LEU A 279 -5.44 12.89 -11.69
N LEU A 280 -5.89 11.64 -11.80
CA LEU A 280 -5.00 10.49 -12.00
C LEU A 280 -4.35 10.48 -13.39
N HIS A 281 -5.08 10.92 -14.41
CA HIS A 281 -4.56 10.95 -15.79
C HIS A 281 -3.50 12.04 -15.98
N THR A 282 -3.79 13.26 -15.50
CA THR A 282 -2.85 14.39 -15.54
C THR A 282 -1.54 14.08 -14.83
N ASP A 283 -1.59 13.30 -13.74
CA ASP A 283 -0.39 12.82 -13.03
C ASP A 283 0.51 11.93 -13.91
N ARG A 284 -0.10 11.01 -14.67
CA ARG A 284 0.64 10.00 -15.43
C ARG A 284 1.15 10.48 -16.78
N VAL A 285 0.43 11.39 -17.42
CA VAL A 285 0.69 11.78 -18.83
C VAL A 285 1.18 13.23 -18.96
N GLY A 286 1.03 14.06 -17.92
CA GLY A 286 1.54 15.43 -17.89
C GLY A 286 0.80 16.43 -18.77
N PHE A 287 -0.31 16.04 -19.41
CA PHE A 287 -1.17 16.90 -20.23
C PHE A 287 -2.64 16.55 -20.02
N SER A 288 -3.53 17.56 -20.08
CA SER A 288 -4.98 17.36 -20.13
C SER A 288 -5.36 16.82 -21.52
N LEU A 289 -5.59 15.51 -21.63
CA LEU A 289 -6.31 14.97 -22.78
C LEU A 289 -7.80 15.28 -22.60
N LYS A 290 -8.46 15.68 -23.69
CA LYS A 290 -9.94 15.72 -23.73
C LYS A 290 -10.47 14.37 -23.25
N ARG A 291 -11.53 14.40 -22.43
CA ARG A 291 -12.29 13.30 -21.78
C ARG A 291 -12.52 12.02 -22.62
N LEU A 292 -12.31 12.08 -23.93
CA LEU A 292 -12.66 11.09 -24.95
C LEU A 292 -11.58 10.03 -25.23
N GLU A 293 -10.31 10.23 -24.85
CA GLU A 293 -9.23 9.25 -25.11
C GLU A 293 -8.65 8.61 -23.83
N CYS A 294 -9.24 8.91 -22.67
CA CYS A 294 -8.72 8.42 -21.40
C CYS A 294 -9.01 6.93 -21.23
N ALA A 295 -7.97 6.12 -20.99
CA ALA A 295 -8.09 4.69 -20.72
C ALA A 295 -8.89 4.36 -19.44
N LEU A 296 -9.24 5.38 -18.66
CA LEU A 296 -9.95 5.32 -17.40
C LEU A 296 -11.44 5.69 -17.51
N CYS A 297 -11.86 6.25 -18.65
CA CYS A 297 -13.24 6.69 -18.92
C CYS A 297 -13.87 5.77 -19.96
N VAL A 298 -15.21 5.64 -19.96
CA VAL A 298 -15.96 4.83 -20.95
C VAL A 298 -15.89 5.48 -22.33
N GLU A 299 -15.90 4.66 -23.39
CA GLU A 299 -16.02 5.09 -24.78
C GLU A 299 -17.40 5.73 -25.02
N TYR A 300 -17.42 6.95 -25.55
CA TYR A 300 -18.65 7.59 -26.02
C TYR A 300 -18.87 7.22 -27.48
N LYS A 301 -19.91 6.42 -27.76
CA LYS A 301 -20.20 5.96 -29.13
C LYS A 301 -20.82 7.06 -30.01
N ASP A 302 -21.47 8.07 -29.44
CA ASP A 302 -22.03 9.22 -30.16
C ASP A 302 -22.03 10.49 -29.30
N HIS A 303 -21.72 11.65 -29.90
CA HIS A 303 -21.81 12.97 -29.23
C HIS A 303 -23.25 13.36 -28.82
N GLU A 304 -24.27 12.62 -29.27
CA GLU A 304 -25.69 12.91 -29.03
C GLU A 304 -26.30 12.11 -27.87
N SER A 305 -25.70 10.99 -27.45
CA SER A 305 -26.08 10.28 -26.21
C SER A 305 -25.13 10.71 -25.08
N ALA A 306 -25.44 11.83 -24.44
CA ALA A 306 -24.48 12.58 -23.61
C ALA A 306 -23.90 11.83 -22.40
N ASN A 307 -24.48 10.70 -21.96
CA ASN A 307 -24.01 9.98 -20.77
C ASN A 307 -23.75 8.49 -21.03
N PRO A 308 -22.66 7.92 -20.49
CA PRO A 308 -22.44 6.47 -20.46
C PRO A 308 -23.64 5.78 -19.81
N GLN A 309 -23.92 4.52 -20.18
CA GLN A 309 -24.95 3.77 -19.46
C GLN A 309 -24.52 3.58 -18.00
N PRO A 310 -25.47 3.67 -17.03
CA PRO A 310 -25.18 3.46 -15.63
C PRO A 310 -24.40 2.15 -15.39
N GLY A 311 -23.33 2.22 -14.60
CA GLY A 311 -22.49 1.06 -14.27
C GLY A 311 -21.35 0.76 -15.25
N HIS A 312 -21.35 1.31 -16.48
CA HIS A 312 -20.26 1.10 -17.44
C HIS A 312 -18.93 1.72 -16.95
N GLN A 313 -19.01 2.93 -16.39
CA GLN A 313 -17.83 3.63 -15.88
C GLN A 313 -17.24 2.97 -14.63
N PRO A 314 -18.03 2.66 -13.60
CA PRO A 314 -17.60 1.79 -12.50
C PRO A 314 -16.91 0.50 -12.98
N ALA A 315 -17.44 -0.15 -14.02
CA ALA A 315 -16.87 -1.39 -14.55
C ALA A 315 -15.49 -1.18 -15.20
N VAL A 316 -15.30 -0.12 -16.00
CA VAL A 316 -14.00 0.24 -16.59
C VAL A 316 -12.95 0.50 -15.50
N ILE A 317 -13.34 1.24 -14.46
CA ILE A 317 -12.47 1.58 -13.34
C ILE A 317 -12.11 0.33 -12.52
N ALA A 318 -13.09 -0.50 -12.20
CA ALA A 318 -12.87 -1.79 -11.54
C ALA A 318 -11.91 -2.66 -12.37
N ALA A 319 -12.08 -2.72 -13.69
CA ALA A 319 -11.18 -3.47 -14.55
C ALA A 319 -9.75 -2.91 -14.58
N TYR A 320 -9.62 -1.59 -14.56
CA TYR A 320 -8.34 -0.92 -14.56
C TYR A 320 -7.52 -1.22 -13.29
N PHE A 321 -8.16 -1.20 -12.13
CA PHE A 321 -7.48 -1.49 -10.85
C PHE A 321 -7.48 -2.97 -10.47
N GLY A 322 -8.21 -3.82 -11.19
CA GLY A 322 -8.25 -5.26 -10.94
C GLY A 322 -9.22 -5.67 -9.84
N LEU A 323 -10.30 -4.90 -9.63
CA LEU A 323 -11.27 -5.07 -8.54
C LEU A 323 -12.35 -6.10 -8.88
N VAL A 324 -12.03 -7.38 -8.73
CA VAL A 324 -12.93 -8.53 -8.93
C VAL A 324 -14.22 -8.41 -8.12
N ARG A 325 -14.14 -8.20 -6.80
CA ARG A 325 -15.33 -8.20 -5.93
C ARG A 325 -16.24 -7.01 -6.18
N VAL A 326 -15.68 -5.88 -6.60
CA VAL A 326 -16.45 -4.70 -7.01
C VAL A 326 -17.20 -4.98 -8.31
N LEU A 327 -16.55 -5.63 -9.28
CA LEU A 327 -17.18 -6.01 -10.54
C LEU A 327 -18.26 -7.09 -10.33
N GLU A 328 -18.03 -8.06 -9.45
CA GLU A 328 -19.05 -9.02 -9.00
C GLU A 328 -20.30 -8.29 -8.46
N ARG A 329 -20.11 -7.36 -7.53
CA ARG A 329 -21.23 -6.57 -6.98
C ARG A 329 -21.96 -5.76 -8.03
N LEU A 330 -21.27 -5.15 -8.99
CA LEU A 330 -21.89 -4.46 -10.12
C LEU A 330 -22.84 -5.37 -10.91
N THR A 331 -22.45 -6.63 -11.12
CA THR A 331 -23.30 -7.61 -11.83
C THR A 331 -24.49 -8.07 -11.00
N THR A 332 -24.33 -8.27 -9.70
CA THR A 332 -25.39 -8.82 -8.83
C THR A 332 -26.35 -7.77 -8.31
N GLU A 333 -25.86 -6.57 -7.96
CA GLU A 333 -26.62 -5.52 -7.28
C GLU A 333 -27.14 -4.45 -8.23
N HIS A 334 -26.37 -4.11 -9.28
CA HIS A 334 -26.70 -3.04 -10.23
C HIS A 334 -27.17 -3.52 -11.61
N GLY A 335 -27.31 -4.85 -11.79
CA GLY A 335 -27.92 -5.42 -12.98
C GLY A 335 -27.08 -5.34 -14.26
N LEU A 336 -25.76 -5.16 -14.13
CA LEU A 336 -24.84 -5.19 -15.27
C LEU A 336 -24.88 -6.60 -15.89
N SER A 337 -25.39 -6.73 -17.12
CA SER A 337 -25.53 -8.05 -17.74
C SER A 337 -24.16 -8.67 -18.04
N LYS A 338 -24.08 -10.00 -18.04
CA LYS A 338 -22.84 -10.72 -18.38
C LYS A 338 -22.38 -10.47 -19.82
N GLU A 339 -23.32 -10.15 -20.71
CA GLU A 339 -23.04 -9.79 -22.10
C GLU A 339 -22.38 -8.40 -22.19
N ASN A 340 -22.79 -7.45 -21.34
CA ASN A 340 -22.16 -6.13 -21.28
C ASN A 340 -20.67 -6.21 -20.90
N ILE A 341 -20.30 -7.14 -20.01
CA ILE A 341 -18.91 -7.39 -19.60
C ILE A 341 -18.06 -7.93 -20.76
N ALA A 342 -18.67 -8.72 -21.64
CA ALA A 342 -17.99 -9.46 -22.69
C ALA A 342 -17.54 -8.56 -23.86
N THR A 343 -18.42 -7.66 -24.33
CA THR A 343 -18.20 -6.99 -25.63
C THR A 343 -18.56 -5.50 -25.65
N ASP A 344 -19.47 -5.04 -24.79
CA ASP A 344 -20.12 -3.74 -24.99
C ASP A 344 -19.43 -2.60 -24.26
N ILE A 345 -18.82 -2.88 -23.10
CA ILE A 345 -18.16 -1.87 -22.29
C ILE A 345 -16.72 -1.70 -22.75
N ARG A 346 -16.42 -0.50 -23.24
CA ARG A 346 -15.08 -0.10 -23.70
C ARG A 346 -14.66 1.19 -23.03
N ASN A 347 -13.36 1.38 -22.85
CA ASN A 347 -12.83 2.68 -22.44
C ASN A 347 -12.60 3.62 -23.63
N GLY A 348 -12.25 4.89 -23.40
CA GLY A 348 -11.97 5.88 -24.46
C GLY A 348 -10.84 5.49 -25.44
N ALA A 349 -10.04 4.47 -25.10
CA ALA A 349 -9.07 3.87 -26.01
C ALA A 349 -9.63 2.64 -26.79
N GLY A 350 -10.94 2.43 -26.76
CA GLY A 350 -11.64 1.31 -27.42
C GLY A 350 -11.34 -0.06 -26.80
N GLN A 351 -10.88 -0.12 -25.56
CA GLN A 351 -10.45 -1.37 -24.91
C GLN A 351 -11.57 -2.01 -24.12
N THR A 352 -11.77 -3.32 -24.29
CA THR A 352 -12.69 -4.11 -23.47
C THR A 352 -12.17 -4.28 -22.04
N LEU A 353 -13.06 -4.57 -21.09
CA LEU A 353 -12.70 -4.85 -19.70
C LEU A 353 -11.64 -5.96 -19.57
N PHE A 354 -11.75 -7.00 -20.41
CA PHE A 354 -10.76 -8.07 -20.47
C PHE A 354 -9.39 -7.57 -20.96
N SER A 355 -9.34 -6.77 -22.03
CA SER A 355 -8.10 -6.19 -22.54
C SER A 355 -7.41 -5.29 -21.50
N ILE A 356 -8.19 -4.54 -20.72
CA ILE A 356 -7.69 -3.70 -19.62
C ILE A 356 -7.10 -4.58 -18.51
N ALA A 357 -7.85 -5.57 -18.03
CA ALA A 357 -7.41 -6.47 -16.96
C ALA A 357 -6.11 -7.19 -17.34
N VAL A 358 -6.05 -7.73 -18.56
CA VAL A 358 -4.89 -8.42 -19.11
C VAL A 358 -3.69 -7.47 -19.27
N GLY A 359 -3.89 -6.30 -19.87
CA GLY A 359 -2.83 -5.32 -20.11
C GLY A 359 -2.20 -4.76 -18.83
N ASN A 360 -2.97 -4.72 -17.74
CA ASN A 360 -2.49 -4.29 -16.42
C ASN A 360 -1.97 -5.44 -15.55
N GLY A 361 -2.03 -6.69 -16.03
CA GLY A 361 -1.53 -7.87 -15.31
C GLY A 361 -2.46 -8.40 -14.21
N HIS A 362 -3.76 -8.11 -14.27
CA HIS A 362 -4.73 -8.55 -13.27
C HIS A 362 -5.26 -9.95 -13.58
N GLU A 363 -4.48 -10.97 -13.23
CA GLU A 363 -4.78 -12.38 -13.48
C GLU A 363 -6.15 -12.83 -12.94
N SER A 364 -6.41 -12.58 -11.65
CA SER A 364 -7.65 -13.02 -10.99
C SER A 364 -8.89 -12.46 -11.68
N LEU A 365 -8.84 -11.18 -12.08
CA LEU A 365 -9.92 -10.53 -12.79
C LEU A 365 -10.10 -11.09 -14.21
N ALA A 366 -9.01 -11.30 -14.94
CA ALA A 366 -9.08 -11.88 -16.28
C ALA A 366 -9.71 -13.30 -16.24
N GLN A 367 -9.31 -14.13 -15.27
CA GLN A 367 -9.92 -15.45 -15.08
C GLN A 367 -11.41 -15.35 -14.71
N TRP A 368 -11.75 -14.41 -13.83
CA TRP A 368 -13.14 -14.18 -13.45
C TRP A 368 -13.99 -13.79 -14.66
N ILE A 369 -13.57 -12.82 -15.48
CA ILE A 369 -14.31 -12.39 -16.67
C ILE A 369 -14.57 -13.58 -17.61
N LEU A 370 -13.56 -14.41 -17.87
CA LEU A 370 -13.68 -15.59 -18.73
C LEU A 370 -14.61 -16.67 -18.16
N SER A 371 -14.75 -16.75 -16.84
CA SER A 371 -15.72 -17.65 -16.22
C SER A 371 -17.16 -17.18 -16.40
N GLN A 372 -17.37 -15.87 -16.63
CA GLN A 372 -18.70 -15.28 -16.75
C GLN A 372 -19.21 -15.24 -18.19
N CYS A 373 -18.34 -15.06 -19.19
CA CYS A 373 -18.73 -14.89 -20.58
C CYS A 373 -17.65 -15.32 -21.59
N GLN A 374 -18.08 -15.55 -22.84
CA GLN A 374 -17.15 -15.68 -23.98
C GLN A 374 -16.64 -14.30 -24.38
N VAL A 375 -15.32 -14.14 -24.45
CA VAL A 375 -14.67 -12.88 -24.82
C VAL A 375 -13.90 -13.06 -26.13
N ASP A 376 -13.87 -12.02 -26.97
CA ASP A 376 -12.98 -11.99 -28.14
C ASP A 376 -11.53 -11.71 -27.72
N TYR A 377 -10.71 -12.77 -27.73
CA TYR A 377 -9.30 -12.73 -27.37
C TYR A 377 -8.41 -12.01 -28.38
N ASN A 378 -8.90 -11.78 -29.61
CA ASN A 378 -8.13 -11.14 -30.69
C ASN A 378 -8.63 -9.73 -30.98
N HIS A 379 -9.49 -9.18 -30.12
CA HIS A 379 -10.03 -7.85 -30.31
C HIS A 379 -8.90 -6.82 -30.36
N GLN A 380 -8.73 -6.19 -31.52
CA GLN A 380 -7.77 -5.11 -31.71
C GLN A 380 -8.35 -3.82 -31.14
N CYS A 381 -7.71 -3.31 -30.10
CA CYS A 381 -8.10 -2.07 -29.42
C CYS A 381 -7.02 -1.00 -29.61
N ASN A 382 -7.34 0.25 -29.25
CA ASN A 382 -6.47 1.42 -29.28
C ASN A 382 -5.89 1.80 -30.67
N LEU A 383 -5.18 2.94 -30.72
CA LEU A 383 -4.57 3.47 -31.95
C LEU A 383 -3.52 2.53 -32.58
N LEU A 384 -2.93 1.65 -31.77
CA LEU A 384 -1.91 0.68 -32.20
C LEU A 384 -2.53 -0.66 -32.59
N LYS A 385 -3.86 -0.82 -32.56
CA LYS A 385 -4.59 -2.05 -32.93
C LYS A 385 -4.06 -3.30 -32.23
N GLN A 386 -3.69 -3.15 -30.96
CA GLN A 386 -3.08 -4.22 -30.20
C GLN A 386 -4.11 -5.25 -29.75
N THR A 387 -3.73 -6.52 -29.81
CA THR A 387 -4.44 -7.63 -29.16
C THR A 387 -4.26 -7.57 -27.63
N PRO A 388 -5.14 -8.21 -26.85
CA PRO A 388 -4.91 -8.44 -25.42
C PRO A 388 -3.53 -9.06 -25.11
N LEU A 389 -3.03 -9.98 -25.95
CA LEU A 389 -1.71 -10.59 -25.78
C LEU A 389 -0.56 -9.58 -25.99
N ALA A 390 -0.59 -8.82 -27.09
CA ALA A 390 0.37 -7.73 -27.33
C ALA A 390 0.44 -6.77 -26.15
N ARG A 391 -0.72 -6.48 -25.56
CA ARG A 391 -0.81 -5.56 -24.43
C ARG A 391 -0.30 -6.17 -23.15
N ALA A 392 -0.57 -7.45 -22.88
CA ALA A 392 0.02 -8.16 -21.76
C ALA A 392 1.55 -8.12 -21.86
N ALA A 393 2.10 -8.42 -23.03
CA ALA A 393 3.54 -8.37 -23.29
C ALA A 393 4.12 -6.95 -23.10
N ALA A 394 3.44 -5.92 -23.65
CA ALA A 394 3.83 -4.52 -23.48
C ALA A 394 3.72 -4.05 -22.02
N GLY A 395 2.71 -4.52 -21.28
CA GLY A 395 2.52 -4.25 -19.86
C GLY A 395 3.65 -4.84 -19.03
N VAL A 396 3.99 -6.11 -19.26
CA VAL A 396 5.16 -6.78 -18.65
C VAL A 396 6.43 -5.97 -18.88
N ALA A 397 6.66 -5.47 -20.09
CA ALA A 397 7.84 -4.68 -20.43
C ALA A 397 7.86 -3.28 -19.76
N ARG A 398 6.71 -2.65 -19.53
CA ARG A 398 6.61 -1.28 -18.98
C ARG A 398 6.62 -1.24 -17.46
N SER A 399 5.94 -2.17 -16.80
CA SER A 399 5.72 -2.15 -15.34
C SER A 399 6.39 -3.33 -14.62
N GLY A 400 7.12 -4.20 -15.32
CA GLY A 400 7.58 -5.47 -14.76
C GLY A 400 6.41 -6.41 -14.44
N GLY A 401 5.30 -6.25 -15.18
CA GLY A 401 4.03 -6.93 -14.98
C GLY A 401 4.15 -8.46 -14.90
N ASP A 402 3.12 -9.08 -14.32
CA ASP A 402 3.13 -10.50 -14.02
C ASP A 402 3.11 -11.35 -15.30
N GLN A 403 4.23 -12.06 -15.55
CA GLN A 403 4.35 -12.99 -16.69
C GLN A 403 3.30 -14.10 -16.64
N ARG A 404 2.68 -14.35 -15.48
CA ARG A 404 1.61 -15.34 -15.34
C ARG A 404 0.44 -15.08 -16.28
N VAL A 405 0.06 -13.81 -16.50
CA VAL A 405 -1.04 -13.48 -17.43
C VAL A 405 -0.66 -13.83 -18.87
N VAL A 406 0.57 -13.52 -19.29
CA VAL A 406 1.06 -13.89 -20.63
C VAL A 406 1.11 -15.40 -20.81
N ARG A 407 1.64 -16.14 -19.83
CA ARG A 407 1.68 -17.61 -19.87
C ARG A 407 0.28 -18.22 -19.89
N LEU A 408 -0.65 -17.68 -19.10
CA LEU A 408 -2.07 -18.09 -19.15
C LEU A 408 -2.68 -17.89 -20.53
N LEU A 409 -2.37 -16.76 -21.21
CA LEU A 409 -2.82 -16.49 -22.58
C LEU A 409 -2.22 -17.44 -23.61
N GLU A 410 -0.93 -17.77 -23.47
CA GLU A 410 -0.24 -18.70 -24.37
C GLU A 410 -0.69 -20.16 -24.17
N GLU A 411 -0.67 -20.65 -22.92
CA GLU A 411 -0.87 -22.07 -22.58
C GLU A 411 -2.35 -22.47 -22.60
N ARG A 412 -3.24 -21.59 -22.15
CA ARG A 412 -4.66 -21.94 -21.90
C ARG A 412 -5.59 -21.47 -23.00
N TRP A 413 -5.20 -20.44 -23.76
CA TRP A 413 -6.09 -19.77 -24.71
C TRP A 413 -5.57 -19.77 -26.15
N GLY A 414 -4.40 -20.38 -26.42
CA GLY A 414 -3.91 -20.67 -27.77
C GLY A 414 -3.71 -19.43 -28.64
N ILE A 415 -3.44 -18.27 -28.02
CA ILE A 415 -3.29 -17.01 -28.74
C ILE A 415 -1.94 -17.05 -29.48
N ASN A 416 -2.01 -16.98 -30.81
CA ASN A 416 -0.86 -17.18 -31.68
C ASN A 416 0.05 -15.93 -31.69
N LYS A 417 1.36 -16.13 -31.56
CA LYS A 417 2.38 -15.05 -31.57
C LYS A 417 2.52 -14.35 -32.93
N ASP A 418 1.92 -14.91 -33.97
CA ASP A 418 2.08 -14.46 -35.35
C ASP A 418 1.14 -13.30 -35.77
N LEU A 419 0.30 -12.81 -34.84
CA LEU A 419 -0.72 -11.77 -35.10
C LEU A 419 -0.38 -10.37 -34.56
N ASP A 420 0.78 -10.21 -33.91
CA ASP A 420 1.22 -8.94 -33.29
C ASP A 420 2.27 -8.18 -34.12
#